data_AF-M6BP05-F1
#
_entry.id   AF-M6BP05-F1
#
_cell.length_a   1.000
_cell.length_b   1.000
_cell.length_c   1.000
_cell.angle_alpha   90.00
_cell.angle_beta   90.00
_cell.angle_gamma   90.00
#
_symmetry.space_group_name_H-M   'P 1'
#
loop_
_entity.id
_entity.type
_entity.pdbx_description
1 polymer ?
#
loop_
_entity_poly.entity_id
_entity_poly.type
_entity_poly.pdbx_seq_one_letter_code
_entity_poly.pdbx_strand_id
1 'polypeptide(L)'
;MSQAVTIEHELKELQVNTVRYKLLVIEFAGMVNHETLRGIPAKLSSIFYEMEGMLVLDIRKVTNLNSEFVRAFTGILHIISERFTRYFIMTADQKIYNWIMNYNKLREVKPVTDFDELKEALELDKMAPLLGLKNVG
;
A
#
# COMPACT_ATOMS: atom_id res chain seq x y z
N MET A 1 -15.82 -16.74 -19.19
CA MET A 1 -15.20 -15.40 -19.37
C MET A 1 -14.20 -15.23 -18.23
N SER A 2 -12.91 -15.05 -18.52
CA SER A 2 -11.90 -14.86 -17.48
C SER A 2 -12.17 -13.52 -16.79
N GLN A 3 -12.46 -13.56 -15.49
CA GLN A 3 -12.43 -12.35 -14.67
C GLN A 3 -10.96 -11.91 -14.62
N ALA A 4 -10.61 -10.89 -15.40
CA ALA A 4 -9.23 -10.42 -15.48
C ALA A 4 -9.00 -9.38 -14.38
N VAL A 5 -7.96 -9.60 -13.57
CA VAL A 5 -7.34 -8.52 -12.80
C VAL A 5 -6.38 -7.78 -13.71
N THR A 6 -6.39 -6.45 -13.64
CA THR A 6 -5.33 -5.63 -14.22
C THR A 6 -4.45 -5.15 -13.09
N ILE A 7 -3.14 -5.37 -13.22
CA ILE A 7 -2.14 -4.91 -12.25
C ILE A 7 -1.08 -4.11 -13.00
N GLU A 8 -1.13 -2.81 -12.78
CA GLU A 8 -0.19 -1.84 -13.34
C GLU A 8 0.76 -1.35 -12.24
N HIS A 9 1.95 -0.94 -12.63
CA HIS A 9 2.88 -0.30 -11.72
C HIS A 9 3.51 0.93 -12.37
N GLU A 10 3.74 1.95 -11.56
CA GLU A 10 4.39 3.18 -12.00
C GLU A 10 5.28 3.74 -10.91
N LEU A 11 6.31 4.46 -11.34
CA LEU A 11 7.16 5.24 -10.46
C LEU A 11 6.63 6.66 -10.38
N LYS A 12 6.34 7.13 -9.17
CA LYS A 12 6.02 8.54 -8.90
C LYS A 12 7.05 9.17 -8.01
N GLU A 13 7.30 10.45 -8.25
CA GLU A 13 8.00 11.30 -7.31
C GLU A 13 6.99 12.22 -6.62
N LEU A 14 6.96 12.16 -5.29
CA LEU A 14 6.14 13.05 -4.47
C LEU A 14 7.06 13.98 -3.69
N GLN A 15 6.92 15.28 -3.93
CA GLN A 15 7.68 16.30 -3.19
C GLN A 15 6.88 16.78 -1.98
N VAL A 16 7.51 16.68 -0.81
CA VAL A 16 6.95 17.06 0.48
C VAL A 16 7.94 17.96 1.21
N ASN A 17 7.61 19.25 1.27
CA ASN A 17 8.55 20.32 1.65
C ASN A 17 9.83 20.25 0.79
N THR A 18 10.98 20.04 1.42
CA THR A 18 12.30 19.95 0.77
C THR A 18 12.72 18.53 0.41
N VAL A 19 11.92 17.50 0.76
CA VAL A 19 12.27 16.09 0.52
C VAL A 19 11.45 15.54 -0.64
N ARG A 20 12.14 14.82 -1.54
CA ARG A 20 11.51 14.06 -2.62
C ARG A 20 11.42 12.60 -2.22
N TYR A 21 10.22 12.05 -2.31
CA TYR A 21 9.94 10.65 -2.07
C TYR A 21 9.73 9.93 -3.39
N LYS A 22 10.46 8.84 -3.60
CA LYS A 22 10.21 7.90 -4.69
C LYS A 22 9.16 6.90 -4.24
N LEU A 23 8.08 6.83 -4.98
CA LEU A 23 6.95 5.97 -4.72
C LEU A 23 6.84 4.93 -5.84
N LEU A 24 6.79 3.66 -5.47
CA LEU A 24 6.24 2.62 -6.32
C LEU A 24 4.73 2.61 -6.11
N VAL A 25 3.95 2.87 -7.15
CA VAL A 25 2.50 2.71 -7.09
C VAL A 25 2.15 1.43 -7.82
N ILE A 26 1.42 0.53 -7.15
CA ILE A 26 0.88 -0.68 -7.76
C ILE A 26 -0.63 -0.58 -7.70
N GLU A 27 -1.26 -0.49 -8.86
CA GLU A 27 -2.70 -0.38 -8.99
C GLU A 27 -3.31 -1.76 -9.25
N PHE A 28 -4.33 -2.11 -8.48
CA PHE A 28 -5.16 -3.29 -8.68
C PHE A 28 -6.53 -2.86 -9.19
N ALA A 29 -6.90 -3.33 -10.38
CA ALA A 29 -8.18 -3.05 -11.00
C ALA A 29 -8.93 -4.33 -11.39
N GLY A 30 -10.24 -4.35 -11.16
CA GLY A 30 -11.10 -5.50 -11.46
C GLY A 30 -11.20 -6.50 -10.30
N MET A 31 -11.37 -7.78 -10.63
CA MET A 31 -11.61 -8.81 -9.62
C MET A 31 -10.32 -9.42 -9.09
N VAL A 32 -10.13 -9.32 -7.79
CA VAL A 32 -8.93 -9.79 -7.09
C VAL A 32 -9.28 -10.99 -6.20
N ASN A 33 -8.79 -12.17 -6.56
CA ASN A 33 -8.92 -13.41 -5.79
C ASN A 33 -7.65 -14.28 -5.95
N HIS A 34 -7.64 -15.48 -5.35
CA HIS A 34 -6.46 -16.35 -5.41
C HIS A 34 -6.09 -16.79 -6.84
N GLU A 35 -7.07 -16.94 -7.72
CA GLU A 35 -6.83 -17.32 -9.11
C GLU A 35 -6.24 -16.15 -9.90
N THR A 36 -6.83 -14.96 -9.78
CA THR A 36 -6.37 -13.77 -10.51
C THR A 36 -5.02 -13.26 -10.00
N LEU A 37 -4.70 -13.52 -8.72
CA LEU A 37 -3.38 -13.22 -8.15
C LEU A 37 -2.32 -14.32 -8.38
N ARG A 38 -2.65 -15.41 -9.07
CA ARG A 38 -1.68 -16.48 -9.34
C ARG A 38 -0.48 -15.94 -10.13
N GLY A 39 0.74 -16.14 -9.61
CA GLY A 39 1.98 -15.66 -10.25
C GLY A 39 2.30 -14.18 -9.99
N ILE A 40 1.36 -13.39 -9.46
CA ILE A 40 1.59 -12.00 -9.06
C ILE A 40 2.68 -11.88 -7.98
N PRO A 41 2.73 -12.74 -6.94
CA PRO A 41 3.88 -12.80 -6.01
C PRO A 41 5.27 -12.75 -6.67
N ALA A 42 5.48 -13.53 -7.72
CA ALA A 42 6.76 -13.60 -8.42
C ALA A 42 7.03 -12.32 -9.22
N LYS A 43 6.01 -11.80 -9.91
CA LYS A 43 6.10 -10.52 -10.64
C LYS A 43 6.44 -9.36 -9.70
N LEU A 44 5.75 -9.27 -8.55
CA LEU A 44 6.01 -8.27 -7.52
C LEU A 44 7.43 -8.38 -6.97
N SER A 45 7.87 -9.61 -6.66
CA SER A 45 9.23 -9.85 -6.16
C SER A 45 10.31 -9.35 -7.14
N SER A 46 10.09 -9.50 -8.45
CA SER A 46 10.99 -8.97 -9.49
C SER A 46 11.02 -7.44 -9.49
N ILE A 47 9.85 -6.79 -9.43
CA ILE A 47 9.74 -5.32 -9.38
C ILE A 47 10.44 -4.78 -8.13
N PHE A 48 10.26 -5.46 -6.99
CA PHE A 48 10.84 -5.04 -5.71
C PHE A 48 12.35 -5.18 -5.64
N TYR A 49 12.95 -6.11 -6.38
CA TYR A 49 14.39 -6.29 -6.39
C TYR A 49 15.13 -5.11 -7.05
N GLU A 50 14.49 -4.44 -8.01
CA GLU A 50 15.09 -3.37 -8.80
C GLU A 50 14.95 -1.98 -8.15
N MET A 51 14.32 -1.90 -6.98
CA MET A 51 13.76 -0.63 -6.50
C MET A 51 14.01 -0.33 -5.02
N GLU A 52 14.40 0.92 -4.77
CA GLU A 52 14.41 1.54 -3.44
C GLU A 52 13.34 2.63 -3.38
N GLY A 53 12.47 2.60 -2.36
CA GLY A 53 11.42 3.61 -2.19
C GLY A 53 10.29 3.16 -1.28
N MET A 54 9.25 3.98 -1.21
CA MET A 54 8.00 3.62 -0.52
C MET A 54 7.02 2.99 -1.49
N LEU A 55 6.24 2.03 -1.01
CA LEU A 55 5.23 1.35 -1.81
C LEU A 55 3.82 1.89 -1.50
N VAL A 56 3.03 2.10 -2.54
CA VAL A 56 1.62 2.47 -2.47
C VAL A 56 0.83 1.40 -3.21
N LEU A 57 -0.11 0.76 -2.52
CA LEU A 57 -1.01 -0.23 -3.09
C LEU A 57 -2.37 0.42 -3.33
N ASP A 58 -2.70 0.73 -4.59
CA ASP A 58 -3.98 1.31 -4.95
C ASP A 58 -4.99 0.22 -5.26
N ILE A 59 -6.00 0.10 -4.40
CA ILE A 59 -7.09 -0.89 -4.54
C ILE A 59 -8.43 -0.22 -4.84
N ARG A 60 -8.45 1.08 -5.17
CA ARG A 60 -9.70 1.83 -5.39
C ARG A 60 -10.50 1.30 -6.58
N LYS A 61 -9.84 0.67 -7.55
CA LYS A 61 -10.46 0.08 -8.74
C LYS A 61 -10.78 -1.42 -8.60
N VAL A 62 -10.61 -2.00 -7.41
CA VAL A 62 -11.01 -3.40 -7.15
C VAL A 62 -12.52 -3.50 -7.00
N THR A 63 -13.14 -4.44 -7.72
CA THR A 63 -14.59 -4.54 -7.81
C THR A 63 -15.23 -5.54 -6.83
N ASN A 64 -14.42 -6.39 -6.19
CA ASN A 64 -14.87 -7.45 -5.29
C ASN A 64 -14.33 -7.30 -3.87
N LEU A 65 -14.37 -6.09 -3.31
CA LEU A 65 -13.96 -5.78 -1.94
C LEU A 65 -14.78 -6.55 -0.88
N ASN A 66 -14.46 -7.83 -0.70
CA ASN A 66 -15.15 -8.78 0.15
C ASN A 66 -14.14 -9.70 0.89
N SER A 67 -14.63 -10.74 1.57
CA SER A 67 -13.78 -11.65 2.34
C SER A 67 -12.80 -12.47 1.48
N GLU A 68 -13.18 -12.82 0.24
CA GLU A 68 -12.30 -13.52 -0.71
C GLU A 68 -11.15 -12.62 -1.15
N PHE A 69 -11.45 -11.36 -1.49
CA PHE A 69 -10.44 -10.34 -1.76
C PHE A 69 -9.47 -10.20 -0.60
N VAL A 70 -9.98 -9.99 0.63
CA VAL A 70 -9.11 -9.78 1.81
C VAL A 70 -8.18 -10.96 2.01
N ARG A 71 -8.66 -12.20 1.88
CA ARG A 71 -7.82 -13.41 2.01
C ARG A 71 -6.74 -13.48 0.94
N ALA A 72 -7.09 -13.22 -0.32
CA ALA A 72 -6.15 -13.26 -1.42
C ALA A 72 -5.09 -12.14 -1.31
N PHE A 73 -5.54 -10.92 -0.97
CA PHE A 73 -4.70 -9.73 -0.83
C PHE A 73 -3.77 -9.80 0.39
N THR A 74 -4.20 -10.44 1.48
CA THR A 74 -3.37 -10.72 2.67
C THR A 74 -2.10 -11.49 2.31
N GLY A 75 -2.18 -12.43 1.36
CA GLY A 75 -1.01 -13.17 0.87
C GLY A 75 0.00 -12.27 0.14
N ILE A 76 -0.49 -11.27 -0.61
CA ILE A 76 0.37 -10.27 -1.27
C ILE A 76 1.04 -9.37 -0.23
N LEU A 77 0.28 -8.90 0.76
CA LEU A 77 0.80 -8.02 1.81
C LEU A 77 1.88 -8.69 2.65
N HIS A 78 1.80 -10.00 2.88
CA HIS A 78 2.85 -10.73 3.58
C HIS A 78 4.19 -10.63 2.84
N ILE A 79 4.21 -10.91 1.53
CA ILE A 79 5.41 -10.81 0.69
C ILE A 79 5.95 -9.37 0.68
N ILE A 80 5.06 -8.39 0.59
CA ILE A 80 5.43 -6.98 0.65
C ILE A 80 6.10 -6.63 1.98
N SER A 81 5.56 -7.13 3.09
CA SER A 81 6.08 -6.82 4.43
C SER A 81 7.47 -7.37 4.70
N GLU A 82 7.89 -8.42 3.97
CA GLU A 82 9.25 -8.94 4.03
C GLU A 82 10.27 -8.03 3.30
N ARG A 83 9.80 -7.18 2.38
CA ARG A 83 10.65 -6.36 1.50
C ARG A 83 10.58 -4.86 1.82
N PHE A 84 9.39 -4.35 2.11
CA PHE A 84 9.15 -2.95 2.42
C PHE A 84 8.83 -2.82 3.90
N THR A 85 9.68 -2.09 4.61
CA THR A 85 9.40 -1.67 5.99
C THR A 85 8.28 -0.63 6.06
N ARG A 86 7.94 0.00 4.94
CA ARG A 86 6.95 1.07 4.87
C ARG A 86 6.16 1.06 3.56
N TYR A 87 4.85 1.00 3.68
CA TYR A 87 3.92 1.07 2.54
C TYR A 87 2.57 1.64 2.96
N PHE A 88 1.80 2.06 1.96
CA PHE A 88 0.47 2.66 2.12
C PHE A 88 -0.56 1.85 1.32
N ILE A 89 -1.79 1.80 1.83
CA ILE A 89 -2.92 1.24 1.09
C ILE A 89 -3.82 2.41 0.71
N MET A 90 -3.99 2.61 -0.59
CA MET A 90 -4.88 3.62 -1.13
C MET A 90 -6.27 3.02 -1.35
N THR A 91 -7.23 3.43 -0.52
CA THR A 91 -8.61 2.93 -0.53
C THR A 91 -9.56 3.94 0.10
N ALA A 92 -10.77 4.05 -0.44
CA ALA A 92 -11.87 4.79 0.19
C ALA A 92 -12.71 3.90 1.13
N ASP A 93 -12.52 2.57 1.10
CA ASP A 93 -13.29 1.63 1.91
C ASP A 93 -12.60 1.37 3.26
N GLN A 94 -13.08 2.07 4.30
CA GLN A 94 -12.58 1.93 5.67
C GLN A 94 -12.78 0.53 6.25
N LYS A 95 -13.87 -0.15 5.90
CA LYS A 95 -14.18 -1.49 6.43
C LYS A 95 -13.16 -2.50 5.91
N ILE A 96 -12.83 -2.40 4.63
CA ILE A 96 -11.81 -3.24 3.99
C ILE A 96 -10.44 -2.98 4.55
N TYR A 97 -10.08 -1.70 4.73
CA TYR A 97 -8.82 -1.36 5.38
C TYR A 97 -8.73 -1.99 6.78
N ASN A 98 -9.77 -1.85 7.61
CA ASN A 98 -9.82 -2.45 8.94
C ASN A 98 -9.70 -3.99 8.88
N TRP A 99 -10.34 -4.63 7.90
CA TRP A 99 -10.25 -6.08 7.71
C TRP A 99 -8.84 -6.54 7.33
N ILE A 100 -8.18 -5.82 6.42
CA ILE A 100 -6.79 -6.07 6.04
C ILE A 100 -5.86 -5.95 7.26
N MET A 101 -6.03 -4.90 8.07
CA MET A 101 -5.20 -4.66 9.24
C MET A 101 -5.39 -5.72 10.33
N ASN A 102 -6.63 -6.12 10.59
CA ASN A 102 -6.96 -7.12 11.61
C ASN A 102 -6.41 -8.51 11.27
N TYR A 103 -6.35 -8.86 9.98
CA TYR A 103 -5.92 -10.20 9.58
C TYR A 103 -4.43 -10.46 9.80
N ASN A 104 -3.60 -9.41 9.80
CA ASN A 104 -2.23 -9.62 9.34
C ASN A 104 -1.14 -9.08 10.30
N LYS A 105 -1.50 -8.45 11.43
CA LYS A 105 -0.55 -7.82 12.39
C LYS A 105 0.57 -7.03 11.68
N LEU A 106 0.27 -6.52 10.49
CA LEU A 106 1.23 -5.82 9.65
C LEU A 106 1.56 -4.52 10.37
N ARG A 107 2.86 -4.30 10.63
CA ARG A 107 3.31 -3.08 11.30
C ARG A 107 2.97 -1.88 10.41
N GLU A 108 2.24 -0.93 10.98
CA GLU A 108 2.11 0.47 10.55
C GLU A 108 1.79 0.72 9.06
N VAL A 109 0.79 0.04 8.50
CA VAL A 109 0.20 0.47 7.23
C VAL A 109 -0.70 1.66 7.49
N LYS A 110 -0.43 2.82 6.88
CA LYS A 110 -1.32 3.98 6.96
C LYS A 110 -2.30 3.92 5.77
N PRO A 111 -3.63 4.04 5.99
CA PRO A 111 -4.58 4.20 4.92
C PRO A 111 -4.48 5.62 4.38
N VAL A 112 -4.65 5.76 3.08
CA VAL A 112 -4.82 7.05 2.40
C VAL A 112 -5.92 6.89 1.36
N THR A 113 -6.72 7.92 1.09
CA THR A 113 -7.75 7.84 0.05
C THR A 113 -7.25 8.35 -1.30
N ASP A 114 -6.20 9.18 -1.29
CA ASP A 114 -5.53 9.73 -2.47
C ASP A 114 -4.06 10.15 -2.17
N PHE A 115 -3.43 10.81 -3.15
CA PHE A 115 -2.04 11.27 -3.04
C PHE A 115 -1.87 12.53 -2.20
N ASP A 116 -2.92 13.34 -2.02
CA ASP A 116 -2.88 14.53 -1.18
C ASP A 116 -2.89 14.11 0.29
N GLU A 117 -3.75 13.17 0.68
CA GLU A 117 -3.70 12.54 2.01
C GLU A 117 -2.37 11.81 2.26
N LEU A 118 -1.79 11.16 1.24
CA LEU A 118 -0.46 10.56 1.35
C LEU A 118 0.61 11.61 1.64
N LYS A 119 0.54 12.76 0.99
CA LYS A 119 1.44 13.87 1.24
C LYS A 119 1.33 14.37 2.68
N GLU A 120 0.12 14.60 3.17
CA GLU A 120 -0.14 14.99 4.56
C GLU A 120 0.39 13.94 5.55
N ALA A 121 0.15 12.66 5.29
CA ALA A 121 0.64 11.57 6.13
C ALA A 121 2.18 11.54 6.21
N LEU A 122 2.88 11.87 5.12
CA LEU A 122 4.33 11.97 5.05
C LEU A 122 4.87 13.26 5.69
N GLU A 123 4.10 14.36 5.69
CA GLU A 123 4.43 15.59 6.42
C GLU A 123 4.38 15.37 7.92
N LEU A 124 3.29 14.79 8.42
CA LEU A 124 3.10 14.50 9.85
C LEU A 124 4.16 13.54 10.39
N ASP A 125 4.58 12.57 9.56
CA ASP A 125 5.60 11.62 9.96
C ASP A 125 6.98 12.23 10.17
N LYS A 126 7.33 13.26 9.37
CA LYS A 126 8.55 14.06 9.62
C LYS A 126 8.45 14.90 10.88
N MET A 127 7.25 15.22 11.34
CA MET A 127 7.03 16.00 12.56
C MET A 127 7.03 15.14 13.83
N ALA A 128 6.81 13.83 13.74
CA ALA A 128 6.81 12.92 14.89
C ALA A 128 8.13 12.93 15.70
N PRO A 129 9.34 13.00 15.08
CA PRO A 129 10.58 13.18 15.81
C PRO A 129 10.75 14.56 16.47
N LEU A 130 10.08 15.61 15.96
CA LEU A 130 10.20 16.98 16.47
C LEU A 130 9.25 17.27 17.64
N LEU A 131 8.19 16.49 17.80
CA LEU A 131 7.26 16.55 18.94
C LEU A 131 7.74 15.70 20.13
N GLY A 132 8.85 14.97 20.00
CA GLY A 132 9.48 14.20 21.07
C GLY A 132 10.36 14.99 22.05
N LEU A 133 10.45 16.32 21.92
CA LEU A 133 11.20 17.18 22.84
C LEU A 133 10.40 18.43 23.17
N LYS A 134 9.36 18.26 23.99
CA LYS A 134 8.84 19.31 24.88
C LYS A 134 7.81 18.71 25.86
N ASN A 135 8.28 17.80 26.71
CA ASN A 135 7.85 17.85 28.10
C ASN A 135 8.99 18.48 28.89
N VAL A 136 8.76 19.76 29.16
CA VAL A 136 9.51 20.65 30.04
C VAL A 136 8.97 20.43 31.45
N GLY A 137 9.84 20.39 32.46
CA GLY A 137 9.46 20.50 33.87
C GLY A 137 10.04 19.39 34.74
#